data_AF-A0A368FTU7-F1
#
_entry.id   AF-A0A368FTU7-F1
#
_cell.length_a   1.000
_cell.length_b   1.000
_cell.length_c   1.000
_cell.angle_alpha   90.00
_cell.angle_beta   90.00
_cell.angle_gamma   90.00
#
_symmetry.space_group_name_H-M   'P 1'
#
loop_
_entity.id
_entity.type
_entity.pdbx_description
1 polymer ?
#
loop_
_entity_poly.entity_id
_entity_poly.type
_entity_poly.pdbx_seq_one_letter_code
_entity_poly.pdbx_strand_id
1 'polypeptide(L)'
;MEVLNGQVTLLTNFEVLNLVNEVKKQEDKKAKNDRSKHLSTVLYETTKYLKSTPAQEQSVESIEKLIRAVAPYKLTAAETMQLINLRPTTAAELRQL
;
A
#
# COMPACT_ATOMS: atom_id res chain seq x y z
N MET A 1 14.19 17.77 14.16
CA MET A 1 14.17 16.72 13.12
C MET A 1 14.45 17.40 11.81
N GLU A 2 15.50 17.01 11.11
CA GLU A 2 15.78 17.47 9.75
C GLU A 2 15.51 16.30 8.78
N VAL A 3 14.85 16.60 7.67
CA VAL A 3 14.55 15.59 6.65
C VAL A 3 15.75 15.49 5.72
N LEU A 4 16.44 14.34 5.76
CA LEU A 4 17.63 14.09 4.94
C LEU A 4 17.27 13.81 3.48
N ASN A 5 16.17 13.09 3.24
CA ASN A 5 15.68 12.79 1.90
C ASN A 5 14.14 12.79 1.91
N GLY A 6 13.51 13.64 1.10
CA GLY A 6 12.06 13.79 1.04
C GLY A 6 11.34 12.61 0.36
N GLN A 7 12.03 11.86 -0.50
CA GLN A 7 11.46 10.68 -1.17
C GLN A 7 12.53 9.61 -1.33
N VAL A 8 12.48 8.61 -0.46
CA VAL A 8 13.43 7.49 -0.49
C VAL A 8 12.95 6.38 -1.43
N THR A 9 11.66 6.06 -1.40
CA THR A 9 11.08 4.96 -2.16
C THR A 9 9.59 5.16 -2.40
N LEU A 10 9.03 4.33 -3.29
CA LEU A 10 7.59 4.17 -3.50
C LEU A 10 7.13 2.89 -2.80
N LEU A 11 5.93 2.93 -2.20
CA LEU A 11 5.31 1.80 -1.53
C LEU A 11 3.94 1.54 -2.14
N THR A 12 3.65 0.28 -2.42
CA THR A 12 2.33 -0.15 -2.90
C THR A 12 1.31 -0.16 -1.76
N ASN A 13 0.02 -0.03 -2.09
CA ASN A 13 -1.07 -0.13 -1.13
C ASN A 13 -1.05 -1.47 -0.37
N PHE A 14 -0.60 -2.54 -1.02
CA PHE A 14 -0.41 -3.85 -0.41
C PHE A 14 0.67 -3.84 0.68
N GLU A 15 1.84 -3.27 0.40
CA GLU A 15 2.93 -3.15 1.39
C GLU A 15 2.51 -2.27 2.58
N VAL A 16 1.84 -1.15 2.30
CA VAL A 16 1.32 -0.26 3.34
C VAL A 16 0.27 -0.98 4.19
N LEU A 17 -0.63 -1.77 3.59
CA LEU A 17 -1.63 -2.55 4.33
C LEU A 17 -0.98 -3.58 5.25
N ASN A 18 0.06 -4.28 4.80
CA ASN A 18 0.81 -5.22 5.63
C ASN A 18 1.51 -4.52 6.80
N LEU A 19 2.19 -3.40 6.53
CA LEU A 19 2.87 -2.60 7.55
C LEU A 19 1.88 -2.10 8.60
N VAL A 20 0.76 -1.50 8.18
CA VAL A 20 -0.26 -0.97 9.08
C VAL A 20 -0.87 -2.07 9.95
N ASN A 21 -1.11 -3.26 9.38
CA ASN A 21 -1.59 -4.40 10.15
C ASN A 21 -0.56 -4.89 11.18
N GLU A 22 0.73 -4.85 10.85
CA GLU A 22 1.79 -5.20 11.79
C GLU A 22 1.89 -4.18 12.94
N VAL A 23 1.92 -2.89 12.62
CA VAL A 23 1.94 -1.82 13.63
C VAL A 23 0.70 -1.90 14.53
N LYS A 24 -0.47 -2.18 13.96
CA LYS A 24 -1.70 -2.40 14.74
C LYS A 24 -1.56 -3.56 15.71
N LYS A 25 -1.00 -4.71 15.28
CA LYS A 25 -0.72 -5.85 16.18
C LYS A 25 0.26 -5.48 17.29
N GLN A 26 1.23 -4.64 17.02
CA GLN A 26 2.18 -4.16 18.04
C GLN A 26 1.48 -3.24 19.04
N GLU A 27 0.66 -2.29 18.59
CA GLU A 27 -0.13 -1.41 19.46
C GLU A 27 -1.13 -2.21 20.32
N ASP A 28 -1.73 -3.27 19.76
CA ASP A 28 -2.65 -4.14 20.51
C ASP A 28 -1.94 -5.00 21.58
N LYS A 29 -0.63 -5.25 21.44
CA LYS A 29 0.17 -5.91 22.48
C LYS A 29 0.54 -4.96 23.63
N LYS A 30 0.49 -3.64 23.43
CA LYS A 30 0.78 -2.66 24.48
C LYS A 30 -0.36 -2.56 25.49
N ALA A 31 0.00 -2.25 26.74
CA ALA A 31 -0.95 -1.97 27.81
C ALA A 31 -1.84 -0.77 27.45
N LYS A 32 -3.10 -0.75 27.88
CA LYS A 32 -4.07 0.31 27.52
C LYS A 32 -3.59 1.73 27.81
N ASN A 33 -2.79 1.93 28.86
CA ASN A 33 -2.24 3.24 29.22
C ASN A 33 -1.12 3.73 28.28
N ASP A 34 -0.49 2.82 27.53
CA ASP A 34 0.65 3.10 26.65
C ASP A 34 0.23 3.14 25.16
N ARG A 35 -1.07 2.95 24.89
CA ARG A 35 -1.63 3.04 23.53
C ARG A 35 -1.90 4.49 23.18
N SER A 36 -1.40 4.92 22.02
CA SER A 36 -1.71 6.24 21.50
C SER A 36 -3.09 6.23 20.82
N LYS A 37 -4.01 7.06 21.31
CA LYS A 37 -5.35 7.21 20.71
C LYS A 37 -5.27 7.75 19.28
N HIS A 38 -4.39 8.72 19.02
CA HIS A 38 -4.21 9.29 17.69
C HIS A 38 -3.68 8.26 16.70
N LEU A 39 -2.66 7.48 17.11
CA LEU A 39 -2.12 6.41 16.27
C LEU A 39 -3.18 5.34 15.97
N SER A 40 -3.97 4.97 16.98
CA SER A 40 -5.06 3.99 16.80
C SER A 40 -6.09 4.45 15.77
N THR A 41 -6.48 5.73 15.78
CA THR A 41 -7.40 6.30 14.79
C THR A 41 -6.81 6.26 13.38
N VAL A 42 -5.56 6.74 13.21
CA VAL A 42 -4.89 6.75 11.91
C VAL A 42 -4.74 5.33 11.36
N LEU A 43 -4.35 4.37 12.20
CA LEU A 43 -4.24 2.96 11.80
C LEU A 43 -5.59 2.39 11.38
N TYR A 44 -6.67 2.71 12.11
CA TYR A 44 -8.01 2.24 11.79
C TYR A 44 -8.53 2.80 10.46
N GLU A 45 -8.47 4.12 10.26
CA GLU A 45 -8.94 4.77 9.05
C GLU A 45 -8.13 4.34 7.82
N THR A 46 -6.79 4.28 7.96
CA THR A 46 -5.90 3.83 6.89
C THR A 46 -6.17 2.38 6.51
N THR A 47 -6.29 1.49 7.50
CA THR A 47 -6.64 0.08 7.23
C THR A 47 -8.00 -0.02 6.56
N LYS A 48 -8.99 0.73 7.02
CA LYS A 48 -10.35 0.73 6.47
C LYS A 48 -10.35 1.15 5.00
N TYR A 49 -9.63 2.21 4.67
CA TYR A 49 -9.46 2.66 3.28
C TYR A 49 -8.76 1.61 2.43
N LEU A 50 -7.59 1.12 2.85
CA LEU A 50 -6.82 0.14 2.07
C LEU A 50 -7.59 -1.17 1.86
N LYS A 51 -8.42 -1.58 2.82
CA LYS A 51 -9.33 -2.73 2.68
C LYS A 51 -10.45 -2.53 1.66
N SER A 52 -10.84 -1.29 1.39
CA SER A 52 -11.78 -0.97 0.30
C SER A 52 -11.13 -0.93 -1.08
N THR A 53 -9.79 -1.02 -1.16
CA THR A 53 -9.04 -1.07 -2.41
C THR A 53 -8.70 -2.52 -2.80
N PRO A 54 -8.28 -2.78 -4.06
CA PRO A 54 -7.85 -4.11 -4.51
C PRO A 54 -6.68 -4.71 -3.71
N ALA A 55 -5.98 -3.90 -2.91
CA ALA A 55 -4.88 -4.33 -2.06
C ALA A 55 -5.23 -5.43 -1.05
N GLN A 56 -6.49 -5.52 -0.62
CA GLN A 56 -6.92 -6.57 0.30
C GLN A 56 -6.86 -7.98 -0.31
N GLU A 57 -7.13 -8.09 -1.61
CA GLU A 57 -7.20 -9.37 -2.33
C GLU A 57 -5.90 -9.71 -3.04
N GLN A 58 -4.88 -8.85 -2.94
CA GLN A 58 -3.57 -9.08 -3.54
C GLN A 58 -2.75 -10.06 -2.71
N SER A 59 -1.95 -10.86 -3.42
CA SER A 59 -0.87 -11.68 -2.86
C SER A 59 0.46 -11.25 -3.46
N VAL A 60 1.55 -11.56 -2.77
CA VAL A 60 2.91 -11.31 -3.26
C VAL A 60 3.10 -11.92 -4.65
N GLU A 61 2.66 -13.18 -4.83
CA GLU A 61 2.74 -13.90 -6.10
C GLU A 61 1.99 -13.20 -7.25
N SER A 62 0.81 -12.63 -6.94
CA SER A 62 0.01 -11.90 -7.94
C SER A 62 0.70 -10.61 -8.38
N ILE A 63 1.34 -9.90 -7.45
CA ILE A 63 2.08 -8.67 -7.72
C ILE A 63 3.34 -8.98 -8.54
N GLU A 64 4.10 -10.01 -8.15
CA GLU A 64 5.29 -10.45 -8.90
C GLU A 64 4.94 -10.87 -10.33
N LYS A 65 3.84 -11.60 -10.50
CA LYS A 65 3.34 -12.00 -11.83
C LYS A 65 2.98 -10.78 -12.67
N LEU A 66 2.34 -9.77 -12.08
CA LEU A 66 2.00 -8.53 -12.77
C LEU A 66 3.27 -7.78 -13.20
N ILE A 67 4.24 -7.59 -12.29
CA ILE A 67 5.52 -6.91 -12.58
C ILE A 67 6.24 -7.59 -13.74
N ARG A 68 6.31 -8.94 -13.75
CA ARG A 68 6.91 -9.69 -14.86
C ARG A 68 6.15 -9.53 -16.17
N ALA A 69 4.82 -9.49 -16.11
CA ALA A 69 3.98 -9.30 -17.30
C ALA A 69 4.12 -7.89 -17.89
N VAL A 70 4.36 -6.87 -17.07
CA VAL A 70 4.49 -5.48 -17.53
C VAL A 70 5.93 -5.07 -17.86
N ALA A 71 6.93 -5.85 -17.45
CA ALA A 71 8.34 -5.60 -17.75
C ALA A 71 8.64 -5.31 -19.25
N PRO A 72 7.99 -5.97 -20.24
CA PRO A 72 8.22 -5.67 -21.66
C PRO A 72 7.73 -4.29 -22.10
N TYR A 73 6.79 -3.69 -21.39
CA TYR A 73 6.13 -2.43 -21.77
C TYR A 73 6.87 -1.18 -21.31
N LYS A 74 8.03 -1.34 -20.62
CA LYS A 74 8.89 -0.24 -20.16
C LYS A 74 8.16 0.85 -19.34
N LEU A 75 7.23 0.43 -18.49
CA LEU A 75 6.56 1.33 -17.55
C LEU A 75 7.55 1.88 -16.51
N THR A 76 7.33 3.12 -16.10
CA THR A 76 8.01 3.72 -14.96
C THR A 76 7.61 3.03 -13.65
N ALA A 77 8.40 3.22 -12.59
CA ALA A 77 8.09 2.69 -11.27
C ALA A 77 6.75 3.22 -10.73
N ALA A 78 6.43 4.48 -11.04
CA ALA A 78 5.17 5.11 -10.63
C ALA A 78 3.96 4.51 -11.37
N GLU A 79 4.03 4.35 -12.68
CA GLU A 79 2.96 3.72 -13.48
C GLU A 79 2.74 2.26 -13.06
N THR A 80 3.85 1.51 -12.84
CA THR A 80 3.77 0.12 -12.36
C THR A 80 3.11 0.06 -10.99
N MET A 81 3.46 0.96 -10.07
CA MET A 81 2.85 1.05 -8.74
C MET A 81 1.35 1.41 -8.84
N GLN A 82 0.97 2.37 -9.68
CA GLN A 82 -0.43 2.73 -9.86
C GLN A 82 -1.24 1.60 -10.47
N LEU A 83 -0.67 0.87 -11.43
CA LEU A 83 -1.29 -0.32 -12.01
C LEU A 83 -1.53 -1.41 -10.96
N ILE A 84 -0.54 -1.65 -10.09
CA ILE A 84 -0.67 -2.57 -8.95
C ILE A 84 -1.80 -2.11 -8.01
N ASN A 85 -1.86 -0.82 -7.69
CA ASN A 85 -2.80 -0.28 -6.70
C ASN A 85 -4.25 -0.21 -7.19
N LEU A 86 -4.45 0.19 -8.45
CA LEU A 86 -5.77 0.47 -9.01
C LEU A 86 -6.39 -0.75 -9.70
N ARG A 87 -5.57 -1.69 -10.21
CA ARG A 87 -6.02 -2.89 -10.94
C ARG A 87 -7.13 -2.54 -11.97
N PRO A 88 -6.83 -1.70 -12.97
CA PRO A 88 -7.82 -1.28 -13.96
C PRO A 88 -8.39 -2.50 -14.69
N THR A 89 -9.71 -2.49 -14.91
CA THR A 89 -10.40 -3.55 -15.66
C THR A 89 -10.77 -3.09 -17.06
N THR A 90 -10.73 -1.77 -17.29
CA THR A 90 -11.07 -1.16 -18.58
C THR A 90 -9.88 -0.44 -19.19
N ALA A 91 -9.86 -0.36 -20.52
CA ALA A 91 -8.85 0.41 -21.24
C ALA A 91 -8.93 1.92 -20.98
N ALA A 92 -10.09 2.43 -20.56
CA ALA A 92 -10.27 3.82 -20.19
C ALA A 92 -9.51 4.16 -18.89
N GLU A 93 -9.60 3.29 -17.88
CA GLU A 93 -8.84 3.43 -16.63
C GLU A 93 -7.34 3.33 -16.87
N LEU A 94 -6.92 2.45 -17.78
CA LEU A 94 -5.50 2.28 -18.10
C LEU A 94 -4.90 3.53 -18.78
N ARG A 95 -5.70 4.28 -19.56
CA ARG A 95 -5.27 5.55 -20.18
C ARG A 95 -5.16 6.71 -19.19
N GLN A 96 -5.72 6.57 -17.98
CA GLN A 96 -5.67 7.59 -16.93
C GLN A 96 -4.52 7.37 -15.93
N LEU A 97 -3.81 6.24 -16.05
CA LEU A 97 -2.52 5.97 -15.39
C LEU A 97 -1.42 6.79 -16.08
#